data_AF-A0A4U5LT18-F1
#
_entry.id   AF-A0A4U5LT18-F1
#
_cell.length_a   1.000
_cell.length_b   1.000
_cell.length_c   1.000
_cell.angle_alpha   90.00
_cell.angle_beta   90.00
_cell.angle_gamma   90.00
#
_symmetry.space_group_name_H-M   'P 1'
#
loop_
_entity.id
_entity.type
_entity.pdbx_description
1 polymer ?
#
loop_
_entity_poly.entity_id
_entity_poly.type
_entity_poly.pdbx_seq_one_letter_code
_entity_poly.pdbx_strand_id
1 'polypeptide(L)'
;MELNGRVIGLGIELLIESNYKVWRTCLESYLIGEDLWEVVSGDDTAAPENVDSLDQWTQNNTKEDFVLKRSISHALFEHVLRCKSASEIWQRLYNKKAASVRS
;
A
#
# COMPACT_ATOMS: atom_id res chain seq x y z
N MET A 1 -1.86 -0.90 -27.76
CA MET A 1 -2.93 -0.74 -26.75
C MET A 1 -2.28 -0.11 -25.54
N GLU A 2 -2.43 1.19 -25.38
CA GLU A 2 -1.83 1.94 -24.28
C GLU A 2 -2.61 1.61 -23.00
N LEU A 3 -2.05 0.74 -22.17
CA LEU A 3 -2.57 0.43 -20.84
C LEU A 3 -2.18 1.57 -19.88
N ASN A 4 -2.70 2.77 -20.15
CA ASN A 4 -2.46 3.94 -19.32
C ASN A 4 -3.16 3.76 -17.98
N GLY A 5 -2.42 3.24 -16.98
CA GLY A 5 -2.79 3.35 -15.58
C GLY A 5 -3.19 2.07 -14.85
N ARG A 6 -2.91 0.86 -15.37
CA ARG A 6 -3.04 -0.39 -14.58
C ARG A 6 -1.70 -1.01 -14.27
N VAL A 7 -1.56 -1.55 -13.07
CA VAL A 7 -0.41 -2.40 -12.75
C VAL A 7 -0.58 -3.73 -13.48
N ILE A 8 0.31 -4.01 -14.43
CA ILE A 8 0.38 -5.33 -15.08
C ILE A 8 0.64 -6.38 -13.98
N GLY A 9 -0.30 -7.32 -13.82
CA GLY A 9 -0.24 -8.40 -12.84
C GLY A 9 -1.24 -8.30 -11.68
N LEU A 10 -1.63 -7.10 -11.25
CA LEU A 10 -2.57 -6.93 -10.11
C LEU A 10 -4.01 -6.67 -10.54
N GLY A 11 -4.24 -6.17 -11.76
CA GLY A 11 -5.58 -5.76 -12.21
C GLY A 11 -6.12 -4.51 -11.51
N ILE A 12 -5.33 -3.88 -10.63
CA ILE A 12 -5.66 -2.67 -9.88
C ILE A 12 -5.22 -1.43 -10.67
N GLU A 13 -6.10 -0.43 -10.74
CA GLU A 13 -5.80 0.88 -11.34
C GLU A 13 -4.84 1.66 -10.45
N LEU A 14 -3.97 2.49 -11.04
CA LEU A 14 -3.07 3.34 -10.25
C LEU A 14 -3.88 4.35 -9.44
N LEU A 15 -3.45 4.61 -8.21
CA LEU A 15 -4.01 5.66 -7.40
C LEU A 15 -3.76 7.02 -8.06
N ILE A 16 -4.87 7.70 -8.35
CA ILE A 16 -4.94 9.09 -8.79
C ILE A 16 -5.90 9.85 -7.87
N GLU A 17 -6.01 11.16 -8.06
CA GLU A 17 -6.81 12.01 -7.16
C GLU A 17 -8.30 11.66 -7.17
N SER A 18 -8.85 11.17 -8.28
CA SER A 18 -10.29 10.93 -8.41
C SER A 18 -10.74 9.51 -8.03
N ASN A 19 -9.87 8.50 -8.01
CA ASN A 19 -10.27 7.10 -7.87
C ASN A 19 -9.99 6.47 -6.49
N TYR A 20 -9.61 7.27 -5.48
CA TYR A 20 -9.16 6.76 -4.18
C TYR A 20 -10.07 5.72 -3.54
N LYS A 21 -11.39 5.93 -3.54
CA LYS A 21 -12.34 4.96 -2.93
C LYS A 21 -12.27 3.60 -3.62
N VAL A 22 -12.25 3.58 -4.94
CA VAL A 22 -12.18 2.35 -5.75
C VAL A 22 -10.82 1.69 -5.57
N TRP A 23 -9.73 2.47 -5.72
CA TRP A 23 -8.37 1.99 -5.51
C TRP A 23 -8.20 1.33 -4.14
N ARG A 24 -8.67 2.00 -3.08
CA ARG A 24 -8.57 1.53 -1.71
C ARG A 24 -9.29 0.18 -1.56
N THR A 25 -10.56 0.09 -1.95
CA THR A 25 -11.32 -1.17 -1.81
C THR A 25 -10.71 -2.31 -2.60
N CYS A 26 -10.22 -2.06 -3.81
CA CYS A 26 -9.54 -3.08 -4.62
C CYS A 26 -8.21 -3.53 -3.99
N LEU A 27 -7.40 -2.59 -3.48
CA LEU A 27 -6.12 -2.91 -2.89
C LEU A 27 -6.26 -3.60 -1.54
N GLU A 28 -7.21 -3.18 -0.69
CA GLU A 28 -7.56 -3.89 0.56
C GLU A 28 -7.95 -5.34 0.26
N SER A 29 -8.83 -5.56 -0.72
CA SER A 29 -9.28 -6.91 -1.10
C SER A 29 -8.13 -7.77 -1.62
N TYR A 30 -7.22 -7.18 -2.39
CA TYR A 30 -6.03 -7.87 -2.90
C TYR A 30 -5.09 -8.28 -1.77
N LEU A 31 -4.76 -7.35 -0.87
CA LEU A 31 -3.88 -7.61 0.26
C LEU A 31 -4.47 -8.67 1.20
N ILE A 32 -5.78 -8.64 1.46
CA ILE A 32 -6.46 -9.68 2.25
C ILE A 32 -6.40 -11.03 1.53
N GLY A 33 -6.61 -11.07 0.21
CA GLY A 33 -6.54 -12.30 -0.58
C GLY A 33 -5.15 -12.94 -0.63
N GLU A 34 -4.10 -12.13 -0.52
CA GLU A 34 -2.70 -12.57 -0.52
C GLU A 34 -2.13 -12.80 0.88
N ASP A 35 -2.93 -12.65 1.94
CA ASP A 35 -2.51 -12.74 3.34
C ASP A 35 -1.43 -11.68 3.71
N LEU A 36 -1.56 -10.49 3.11
CA LEU A 36 -0.66 -9.33 3.21
C LEU A 36 -1.36 -8.12 3.85
N TRP A 37 -2.40 -8.32 4.65
CA TRP A 37 -3.15 -7.22 5.25
C TRP A 37 -2.72 -6.91 6.69
N GLU A 38 -2.20 -7.89 7.42
CA GLU A 38 -1.95 -7.79 8.87
C GLU A 38 -0.92 -6.72 9.24
N VAL A 39 0.10 -6.50 8.41
CA VAL A 39 1.12 -5.47 8.65
C VAL A 39 0.60 -4.06 8.34
N VAL A 40 -0.36 -3.94 7.41
CA VAL A 40 -0.95 -2.65 6.98
C VAL A 40 -2.05 -2.17 7.91
N SER A 41 -2.85 -3.09 8.46
CA SER A 41 -4.05 -2.78 9.24
C SER A 41 -3.77 -2.09 10.59
N GLY A 42 -2.54 -2.21 11.10
CA GLY A 42 -2.08 -1.52 12.30
C GLY A 42 -1.74 -2.44 13.47
N ASP A 43 -2.23 -3.68 13.47
CA ASP A 43 -2.07 -4.60 14.62
C ASP A 43 -0.64 -5.16 14.73
N ASP A 44 0.08 -5.30 13.62
CA ASP A 44 1.45 -5.84 13.58
C ASP A 44 2.47 -4.83 13.00
N THR A 45 2.37 -3.57 13.43
CA THR A 45 3.22 -2.49 12.91
C THR A 45 4.63 -2.44 13.50
N ALA A 46 4.88 -3.21 14.57
CA ALA A 46 6.19 -3.36 15.17
C ALA A 46 6.81 -4.69 14.74
N ALA A 47 8.09 -4.65 14.38
CA ALA A 47 8.86 -5.86 14.14
C ALA A 47 8.79 -6.78 15.39
N PRO A 48 8.37 -8.04 15.26
CA PRO A 48 8.25 -8.94 16.40
C PRO A 48 9.63 -9.30 16.97
N GLU A 49 9.70 -9.55 18.28
CA GLU A 49 10.97 -9.83 18.99
C GLU A 49 11.51 -11.25 18.75
N ASN A 50 10.66 -12.17 18.27
CA ASN A 50 11.05 -13.53 17.94
C ASN A 50 11.57 -13.60 16.48
N VAL A 51 12.74 -14.23 16.31
CA VAL A 51 13.46 -14.35 15.03
C VAL A 51 12.63 -15.01 13.92
N ASP A 52 11.88 -16.08 14.24
CA ASP A 52 11.08 -16.79 13.23
C ASP A 52 9.90 -15.93 12.72
N SER A 53 9.29 -15.17 13.61
CA SER A 53 8.23 -14.20 13.26
C SER A 53 8.79 -12.96 12.56
N LEU A 54 10.04 -12.58 12.82
CA LEU A 54 10.69 -11.41 12.23
C LEU A 54 10.98 -11.61 10.73
N ASP A 55 11.39 -12.81 10.34
CA ASP A 55 11.64 -13.14 8.94
C ASP A 55 10.34 -13.11 8.12
N GLN A 56 9.26 -13.70 8.66
CA GLN A 56 7.95 -13.68 8.01
C GLN A 56 7.39 -12.25 7.93
N TRP A 57 7.49 -11.48 9.00
CA TRP A 57 7.07 -10.07 9.03
C TRP A 57 7.84 -9.24 8.01
N THR A 58 9.17 -9.41 7.94
CA THR A 58 10.03 -8.68 6.98
C THR A 58 9.66 -9.03 5.54
N GLN A 59 9.37 -10.31 5.28
CA GLN A 59 8.93 -10.75 3.96
C GLN A 59 7.58 -10.14 3.57
N ASN A 60 6.60 -10.14 4.49
CA ASN A 60 5.26 -9.58 4.25
C ASN A 60 5.32 -8.07 4.05
N ASN A 61 6.00 -7.33 4.94
CA ASN A 61 6.22 -5.90 4.82
C ASN A 61 6.91 -5.53 3.49
N THR A 62 7.85 -6.36 3.02
CA THR A 62 8.53 -6.14 1.72
C THR A 62 7.58 -6.35 0.54
N LYS A 63 6.75 -7.41 0.57
CA LYS A 63 5.75 -7.69 -0.48
C LYS A 63 4.71 -6.59 -0.56
N GLU A 64 4.21 -6.15 0.58
CA GLU A 64 3.23 -5.07 0.67
C GLU A 64 3.79 -3.73 0.20
N ASP A 65 5.02 -3.38 0.63
CA ASP A 65 5.73 -2.18 0.18
C ASP A 65 5.81 -2.14 -1.35
N PHE A 66 6.16 -3.27 -1.97
CA PHE A 66 6.20 -3.41 -3.42
C PHE A 66 4.82 -3.20 -4.07
N VAL A 67 3.79 -3.87 -3.55
CA VAL A 67 2.41 -3.76 -4.05
C VAL A 67 1.91 -2.31 -3.95
N LEU A 68 2.11 -1.65 -2.81
CA LEU A 68 1.72 -0.26 -2.58
C LEU A 68 2.42 0.68 -3.55
N LYS A 69 3.75 0.61 -3.61
CA LYS A 69 4.57 1.42 -4.53
C LYS A 69 4.21 1.21 -5.99
N ARG A 70 3.83 -0.01 -6.37
CA ARG A 70 3.43 -0.31 -7.74
C ARG A 70 2.03 0.19 -8.07
N SER A 71 1.13 0.21 -7.08
CA SER A 71 -0.28 0.60 -7.23
C SER A 71 -0.54 2.11 -7.23
N ILE A 72 0.48 2.96 -7.17
CA ILE A 72 0.33 4.43 -7.13
C ILE A 72 0.99 5.12 -8.33
N SER A 73 0.49 6.30 -8.69
CA SER A 73 1.11 7.13 -9.73
C SER A 73 2.50 7.65 -9.31
N HIS A 74 3.32 8.03 -10.29
CA HIS A 74 4.67 8.54 -10.04
C HIS A 74 4.66 9.79 -9.13
N ALA A 75 3.68 10.68 -9.28
CA ALA A 75 3.52 11.86 -8.43
C ALA A 75 3.28 11.51 -6.96
N LEU A 76 2.59 10.40 -6.68
CA LEU A 76 2.39 9.91 -5.31
C LEU A 76 3.60 9.14 -4.79
N PHE A 77 4.35 8.50 -5.68
CA PHE A 77 5.55 7.74 -5.33
C PHE A 77 6.61 8.60 -4.66
N GLU A 78 6.86 9.82 -5.14
CA GLU A 78 7.82 10.76 -4.54
C GLU A 78 7.51 11.07 -3.07
N HIS A 79 6.24 11.05 -2.69
CA HIS A 79 5.80 11.34 -1.31
C HIS A 79 5.99 10.17 -0.36
N VAL A 80 6.04 8.94 -0.88
CA VAL A 80 6.18 7.71 -0.07
C VAL A 80 7.59 7.13 -0.14
N LEU A 81 8.48 7.69 -0.96
CA LEU A 81 9.87 7.27 -1.11
C LEU A 81 10.66 7.24 0.21
N ARG A 82 10.29 8.11 1.16
CA ARG A 82 10.94 8.22 2.47
C ARG A 82 10.34 7.31 3.54
N CYS A 83 9.23 6.64 3.24
CA CYS A 83 8.59 5.73 4.16
C CYS A 83 9.43 4.46 4.32
N LYS A 84 9.50 3.96 5.56
CA LYS A 84 10.35 2.82 5.93
C LYS A 84 9.60 1.49 6.03
N SER A 85 8.28 1.53 5.96
CA SER A 85 7.41 0.36 6.05
C SER A 85 6.18 0.51 5.15
N ALA A 86 5.58 -0.62 4.78
CA ALA A 86 4.31 -0.66 4.06
C ALA A 86 3.20 0.07 4.83
N SER A 87 3.17 -0.08 6.16
CA SER A 87 2.25 0.63 7.04
C SER A 87 2.41 2.15 6.97
N GLU A 88 3.64 2.67 6.93
CA GLU A 88 3.88 4.11 6.81
C GLU A 88 3.43 4.64 5.43
N ILE A 89 3.66 3.87 4.37
CA ILE A 89 3.18 4.18 3.02
C ILE A 89 1.65 4.25 3.01
N TRP A 90 0.98 3.22 3.54
CA TRP A 90 -0.48 3.16 3.63
C TRP A 90 -1.05 4.36 4.39
N GLN A 91 -0.52 4.65 5.58
CA GLN A 91 -0.93 5.79 6.40
C GLN A 91 -0.70 7.11 5.68
N ARG A 92 0.40 7.26 4.94
CA ARG A 92 0.67 8.49 4.16
C ARG A 92 -0.35 8.69 3.04
N LEU A 93 -0.68 7.63 2.32
CA LEU A 93 -1.68 7.65 1.25
C LEU A 93 -3.09 7.89 1.80
N TYR A 94 -3.42 7.31 2.96
CA TYR A 94 -4.67 7.51 3.68
C TYR A 94 -4.83 8.97 4.17
N ASN A 95 -3.82 9.48 4.85
CA ASN A 95 -3.85 10.82 5.45
C ASN A 95 -3.88 11.94 4.40
N LYS A 96 -3.24 11.78 3.24
CA LYS A 96 -3.31 12.75 2.13
C LYS A 96 -4.75 12.98 1.67
N LYS A 97 -5.59 11.93 1.68
CA LYS A 97 -7.00 12.06 1.28
C LYS A 97 -7.90 12.61 2.37
N ALA A 98 -7.63 12.33 3.65
CA ALA A 98 -8.35 12.95 4.76
C ALA A 98 -8.17 14.49 4.79
N ALA A 99 -6.98 14.99 4.41
CA ALA A 99 -6.72 16.42 4.29
C ALA A 99 -7.44 17.07 3.09
N SER A 100 -7.52 16.37 1.95
CA SER A 100 -8.17 16.89 0.72
C SER A 100 -9.70 16.88 0.74
N VAL A 101 -10.34 16.19 1.69
CA VAL A 101 -11.81 16.16 1.86
C VAL A 101 -12.28 17.25 2.85
N ARG A 102 -11.36 17.94 3.52
CA ARG A 102 -11.65 18.96 4.55
C ARG A 102 -11.37 20.41 4.12
N SER A 103 -10.96 20.65 2.88
CA SER A 103 -10.79 22.00 2.28
C SER A 103 -11.87 22.25 1.25
#